data_AF-A0A936B0X9-F1
#
_entry.id   AF-A0A936B0X9-F1
#
_cell.length_a   1.000
_cell.length_b   1.000
_cell.length_c   1.000
_cell.angle_alpha   90.00
_cell.angle_beta   90.00
_cell.angle_gamma   90.00
#
_symmetry.space_group_name_H-M   'P 1'
#
loop_
_entity.id
_entity.type
_entity.pdbx_description
1 polymer ?
#
loop_
_entity_poly.entity_id
_entity_poly.type
_entity_poly.pdbx_seq_one_letter_code
_entity_poly.pdbx_strand_id
1 'polypeptide(L)'
;MSDWSAGQIKSMVPHAGVEGGEVFITCEGFDTSDYAVCRVMFGNERGKIVSASPSRVIASVPECETGVGGDEIRLEGASSSFSAAFILGTKIADNVHPVANPAIDRDDGSIFVTLSGTRGQKVPVSIYKISPDDTVSPFVSDIVNPTGLAFNREGTLFVTSRYDGTLYRISPFKEVQTVASDLGVATGIAIDKQGNIYVGDRSGTIFRVNEIGESRPLASIEPSVAAFHLAFGPDGDLFVTGPTVSSHETVYKIDAMGNVKKFFTGLGRPQGLAFDAEGNMFVAASYHGHRGIVRISADGQKAEVVVSGATLVGLAFDDHENMIVVGTQRVYRLPLGIKGYSVF
;
A
#
# COMPACT_ATOMS: atom_id res chain seq x y z
N MET A 1 33.93 32.39 -1.48
CA MET A 1 33.73 30.99 -1.08
C MET A 1 33.26 31.05 0.36
N SER A 2 31.95 30.98 0.58
CA SER A 2 31.37 31.03 1.93
C SER A 2 31.61 29.70 2.62
N ASP A 3 32.31 29.72 3.76
CA ASP A 3 32.51 28.55 4.63
C ASP A 3 31.15 28.08 5.14
N TRP A 4 30.69 26.96 4.61
CA TRP A 4 29.51 26.27 5.13
C TRP A 4 29.89 25.63 6.46
N SER A 5 29.17 25.95 7.53
CA SER A 5 29.31 25.17 8.76
C SER A 5 28.79 23.75 8.50
N ALA A 6 29.62 22.74 8.79
CA ALA A 6 29.32 21.34 8.49
C ALA A 6 28.24 20.80 9.44
N GLY A 7 26.97 21.08 9.11
CA GLY A 7 25.84 20.43 9.76
C GLY A 7 25.70 18.96 9.34
N GLN A 8 24.82 18.22 10.02
CA GLN A 8 24.61 16.80 9.76
C GLN A 8 23.18 16.37 10.10
N ILE A 9 22.60 15.49 9.28
CA ILE A 9 21.40 14.73 9.66
C ILE A 9 21.84 13.56 10.56
N LYS A 10 21.34 13.52 11.80
CA LYS A 10 21.64 12.46 12.78
C LYS A 10 20.70 11.28 12.66
N SER A 11 19.42 11.53 12.42
CA SER A 11 18.42 10.50 12.21
C SER A 11 17.25 11.04 11.41
N MET A 12 16.53 10.15 10.74
CA MET A 12 15.36 10.48 9.96
C MET A 12 14.36 9.33 10.01
N VAL A 13 13.07 9.63 10.16
CA VAL A 13 12.02 8.62 10.09
C VAL A 13 10.80 9.20 9.37
N PRO A 14 10.22 8.48 8.39
CA PRO A 14 10.77 7.29 7.71
C PRO A 14 11.93 7.65 6.76
N HIS A 15 12.65 6.63 6.29
CA HIS A 15 13.73 6.77 5.29
C HIS A 15 13.25 6.73 3.83
N ALA A 16 11.94 6.58 3.62
CA ALA A 16 11.32 6.59 2.31
C ALA A 16 9.95 7.25 2.40
N GLY A 17 9.46 7.78 1.28
CA GLY A 17 8.15 8.41 1.26
C GLY A 17 7.66 8.74 -0.13
N VAL A 18 6.36 8.95 -0.21
CA VAL A 18 5.66 9.48 -1.38
C VAL A 18 4.99 10.80 -1.01
N GLU A 19 4.50 11.48 -2.02
CA GLU A 19 3.82 12.78 -1.92
C GLU A 19 2.89 12.92 -0.70
N GLY A 20 3.03 14.07 -0.03
CA GLY A 20 2.24 14.42 1.14
C GLY A 20 2.61 13.64 2.41
N GLY A 21 3.49 12.64 2.31
CA GLY A 21 4.12 12.00 3.47
C GLY A 21 4.94 13.01 4.28
N GLU A 22 5.01 12.81 5.58
CA GLU A 22 5.86 13.62 6.46
C GLU A 22 7.12 12.86 6.83
N VAL A 23 8.24 13.59 6.92
CA VAL A 23 9.54 13.07 7.29
C VAL A 23 10.06 13.87 8.48
N PHE A 24 10.44 13.16 9.54
CA PHE A 24 10.90 13.72 10.80
C PHE A 24 12.41 13.58 10.88
N ILE A 25 13.12 14.70 10.91
CA ILE A 25 14.57 14.77 10.77
C ILE A 25 15.15 15.37 12.05
N THR A 26 16.06 14.64 12.69
CA THR A 26 16.93 15.18 13.74
C THR A 26 18.27 15.52 13.11
N CYS A 27 18.73 16.75 13.32
CA CYS A 27 19.94 17.27 12.71
C CYS A 27 20.79 18.04 13.73
N GLU A 28 21.96 18.47 13.30
CA GLU A 28 22.86 19.38 14.01
C GLU A 28 23.36 20.42 13.01
N GLY A 29 23.44 21.68 13.42
CA GLY A 29 23.99 22.74 12.56
C GLY A 29 23.08 23.17 11.40
N PHE A 30 21.76 23.00 11.50
CA PHE A 30 20.84 23.59 10.52
C PHE A 30 20.69 25.09 10.78
N ASP A 31 21.26 25.93 9.91
CA ASP A 31 21.23 27.38 10.07
C ASP A 31 19.86 27.96 9.67
N THR A 32 18.99 28.12 10.67
CA THR A 32 17.66 28.72 10.55
C THR A 32 17.64 30.22 10.85
N SER A 33 18.79 30.91 10.82
CA SER A 33 18.87 32.35 11.11
C SER A 33 18.11 33.21 10.09
N ASP A 34 18.10 32.78 8.84
CA ASP A 34 17.19 33.27 7.79
C ASP A 34 16.30 32.12 7.30
N TYR A 35 15.06 32.11 7.79
CA TYR A 35 14.09 31.08 7.44
C TYR A 35 13.63 31.19 5.97
N ALA A 36 13.70 32.37 5.35
CA ALA A 36 13.19 32.59 3.99
C ALA A 36 14.03 31.83 2.94
N VAL A 37 15.30 31.57 3.24
CA VAL A 37 16.21 30.81 2.39
C VAL A 37 16.27 29.33 2.73
N CYS A 38 15.72 28.90 3.87
CA CYS A 38 15.72 27.49 4.27
C CYS A 38 14.95 26.60 3.27
N ARG A 39 15.54 25.48 2.88
CA ARG A 39 14.96 24.47 1.97
C ARG A 39 15.16 23.07 2.51
N VAL A 40 14.23 22.19 2.15
CA VAL A 40 14.37 20.74 2.26
C VAL A 40 14.14 20.18 0.87
N MET A 41 15.17 19.59 0.28
CA MET A 41 15.12 19.01 -1.05
C MET A 41 15.01 17.49 -0.95
N PHE A 42 14.15 16.89 -1.75
CA PHE A 42 13.98 15.45 -1.94
C PHE A 42 14.46 15.13 -3.36
N GLY A 43 15.70 14.66 -3.49
CA GLY A 43 16.42 14.72 -4.76
C GLY A 43 16.51 16.17 -5.25
N ASN A 44 15.93 16.44 -6.42
CA ASN A 44 15.84 17.78 -6.99
C ASN A 44 14.53 18.52 -6.65
N GLU A 45 13.59 17.84 -6.00
CA GLU A 45 12.26 18.38 -5.73
C GLU A 45 12.19 19.08 -4.39
N ARG A 46 11.57 20.25 -4.35
CA ARG A 46 11.49 21.05 -3.13
C ARG A 46 10.31 20.63 -2.27
N GLY A 47 10.60 20.06 -1.11
CA GLY A 47 9.61 19.77 -0.08
C GLY A 47 9.13 21.00 0.69
N LYS A 48 7.98 20.85 1.34
CA LYS A 48 7.43 21.89 2.23
C LYS A 48 8.01 21.70 3.63
N ILE A 49 8.63 22.73 4.19
CA ILE A 49 8.99 22.75 5.61
C ILE A 49 7.72 22.96 6.43
N VAL A 50 7.38 21.96 7.24
CA VAL A 50 6.28 22.03 8.22
C VAL A 50 6.74 22.73 9.48
N SER A 51 7.93 22.38 9.96
CA SER A 51 8.60 23.00 11.10
C SER A 51 10.11 22.85 10.96
N ALA A 52 10.87 23.83 11.43
CA ALA A 52 12.33 23.77 11.41
C ALA A 52 12.92 24.51 12.61
N SER A 53 14.00 23.95 13.12
CA SER A 53 14.87 24.47 14.16
C SER A 53 16.30 23.98 13.90
N PRO A 54 17.32 24.51 14.59
CA PRO A 54 18.70 24.08 14.36
C PRO A 54 18.98 22.59 14.58
N SER A 55 18.10 21.89 15.30
CA SER A 55 18.27 20.46 15.63
C SER A 55 17.14 19.54 15.16
N ARG A 56 16.04 20.08 14.64
CA ARG A 56 14.88 19.31 14.18
C ARG A 56 14.18 19.97 13.01
N VAL A 57 13.83 19.16 12.02
CA VAL A 57 13.06 19.57 10.84
C VAL A 57 11.95 18.55 10.60
N ILE A 58 10.74 19.03 10.29
CA ILE A 58 9.64 18.23 9.76
C ILE A 58 9.36 18.77 8.36
N ALA A 59 9.41 17.89 7.37
CA ALA A 59 9.16 18.25 5.98
C ALA A 59 8.11 17.32 5.36
N SER A 60 7.27 17.89 4.50
CA SER A 60 6.37 17.11 3.66
C SER A 60 7.05 16.78 2.33
N VAL A 61 6.96 15.51 1.93
CA VAL A 61 7.41 15.01 0.63
C VAL A 61 6.62 15.73 -0.47
N PRO A 62 7.29 16.31 -1.48
CA PRO A 62 6.64 17.12 -2.51
C PRO A 62 5.76 16.28 -3.45
N GLU A 63 4.81 16.95 -4.08
CA GLU A 63 4.15 16.43 -5.27
C GLU A 63 5.13 16.48 -6.44
N CYS A 64 5.29 15.35 -7.11
CA CYS A 64 6.24 15.18 -8.20
C CYS A 64 5.51 14.80 -9.49
N GLU A 65 6.07 15.18 -10.63
CA GLU A 65 5.62 14.66 -11.92
C GLU A 65 5.87 13.14 -12.02
N THR A 66 5.16 12.48 -12.93
CA THR A 66 5.35 11.04 -13.19
C THR A 66 6.79 10.77 -13.65
N GLY A 67 7.41 9.73 -13.12
CA GLY A 67 8.79 9.36 -13.43
C GLY A 67 9.86 10.08 -12.59
N VAL A 68 9.50 11.10 -11.82
CA VAL A 68 10.43 11.77 -10.90
C VAL A 68 10.54 10.96 -9.60
N GLY A 69 11.77 10.65 -9.22
CA GLY A 69 12.15 10.00 -7.96
C GLY A 69 13.45 10.58 -7.41
N GLY A 70 13.99 9.98 -6.36
CA GLY A 70 15.22 10.45 -5.73
C GLY A 70 15.71 9.52 -4.61
N ASP A 71 16.98 9.65 -4.27
CA ASP A 71 17.70 8.81 -3.30
C ASP A 71 18.32 9.62 -2.14
N GLU A 72 18.06 10.93 -2.11
CA GLU A 72 18.64 11.87 -1.14
C GLU A 72 17.59 12.81 -0.56
N ILE A 73 17.75 13.18 0.71
CA ILE A 73 17.17 14.40 1.28
C ILE A 73 18.30 15.37 1.64
N ARG A 74 18.11 16.67 1.36
CA ARG A 74 19.09 17.72 1.65
C ARG A 74 18.45 18.86 2.43
N LEU A 75 19.09 19.27 3.53
CA LEU A 75 18.75 20.47 4.27
C LEU A 75 19.65 21.61 3.82
N GLU A 76 19.07 22.71 3.35
CA GLU A 76 19.80 23.91 2.94
C GLU A 76 19.33 25.08 3.82
N GLY A 77 20.21 25.59 4.68
CA GLY A 77 20.00 26.73 5.56
C GLY A 77 20.73 27.97 5.05
N ALA A 78 20.76 29.04 5.84
CA ALA A 78 21.39 30.30 5.43
C ALA A 78 22.91 30.17 5.17
N SER A 79 23.59 29.33 5.96
CA SER A 79 25.03 29.03 5.79
C SER A 79 25.38 27.55 6.05
N SER A 80 24.40 26.64 5.96
CA SER A 80 24.58 25.19 6.19
C SER A 80 23.93 24.37 5.06
N SER A 81 24.61 23.35 4.53
CA SER A 81 24.01 22.41 3.58
C SER A 81 24.57 21.02 3.79
N PHE A 82 23.68 20.06 3.98
CA PHE A 82 24.05 18.68 4.26
C PHE A 82 22.88 17.74 3.97
N SER A 83 23.19 16.47 3.72
CA SER A 83 22.23 15.50 3.20
C SER A 83 22.37 14.11 3.83
N ALA A 84 21.37 13.27 3.56
CA ALA A 84 21.34 11.86 3.90
C ALA A 84 20.53 11.09 2.87
N ALA A 85 20.70 9.76 2.82
CA ALA A 85 19.92 8.90 1.93
C ALA A 85 18.42 8.92 2.29
N PHE A 86 17.58 9.06 1.26
CA PHE A 86 16.12 9.02 1.35
C PHE A 86 15.52 8.52 0.06
N ILE A 87 14.61 7.54 0.11
CA ILE A 87 13.94 7.04 -1.10
C ILE A 87 12.67 7.85 -1.35
N LEU A 88 12.73 8.75 -2.33
CA LEU A 88 11.55 9.42 -2.90
C LEU A 88 10.91 8.48 -3.92
N GLY A 89 9.71 7.99 -3.60
CA GLY A 89 8.98 7.07 -4.45
C GLY A 89 8.58 7.68 -5.80
N THR A 90 8.87 6.96 -6.88
CA THR A 90 8.56 7.39 -8.24
C THR A 90 7.08 7.18 -8.52
N LYS A 91 6.35 8.24 -8.90
CA LYS A 91 4.98 8.11 -9.37
C LYS A 91 4.98 7.45 -10.75
N ILE A 92 4.32 6.30 -10.87
CA ILE A 92 4.24 5.51 -12.12
C ILE A 92 2.85 5.54 -12.76
N ALA A 93 1.82 5.95 -12.00
CA ALA A 93 0.49 6.20 -12.56
C ALA A 93 -0.26 7.28 -11.75
N ASP A 94 -1.13 8.01 -12.43
CA ASP A 94 -2.01 9.05 -11.88
C ASP A 94 -3.43 8.90 -12.47
N ASN A 95 -4.42 9.56 -11.86
CA ASN A 95 -5.83 9.49 -12.24
C ASN A 95 -6.42 8.07 -12.27
N VAL A 96 -5.89 7.18 -11.43
CA VAL A 96 -6.53 5.88 -11.11
C VAL A 96 -7.39 6.02 -9.85
N HIS A 97 -8.10 4.98 -9.43
CA HIS A 97 -8.82 4.98 -8.14
C HIS A 97 -8.73 3.60 -7.49
N PRO A 98 -7.50 3.18 -7.10
CA PRO A 98 -7.31 1.93 -6.40
C PRO A 98 -7.95 2.01 -5.01
N VAL A 99 -8.62 0.92 -4.65
CA VAL A 99 -9.36 0.79 -3.38
C VAL A 99 -8.92 -0.42 -2.55
N ALA A 100 -7.88 -1.11 -3.02
CA ALA A 100 -7.25 -2.26 -2.39
C ALA A 100 -5.77 -2.34 -2.78
N ASN A 101 -5.08 -3.41 -2.37
CA ASN A 101 -3.74 -3.70 -2.84
C ASN A 101 -3.69 -3.76 -4.38
N PRO A 102 -2.61 -3.27 -5.02
CA PRO A 102 -2.32 -3.63 -6.40
C PRO A 102 -2.05 -5.14 -6.50
N ALA A 103 -2.32 -5.73 -7.67
CA ALA A 103 -1.90 -7.10 -7.99
C ALA A 103 -0.76 -7.06 -9.00
N ILE A 104 0.22 -7.93 -8.83
CA ILE A 104 1.38 -8.01 -9.73
C ILE A 104 1.32 -9.34 -10.47
N ASP A 105 1.36 -9.26 -11.79
CA ASP A 105 1.53 -10.42 -12.66
C ASP A 105 3.00 -10.84 -12.64
N ARG A 106 3.27 -12.09 -12.28
CA ARG A 106 4.65 -12.60 -12.14
C ARG A 106 5.25 -13.04 -13.46
N ASP A 107 4.42 -13.27 -14.48
CA ASP A 107 4.93 -13.72 -15.77
C ASP A 107 5.62 -12.57 -16.50
N ASP A 108 5.12 -11.34 -16.34
CA ASP A 108 5.67 -10.16 -17.03
C ASP A 108 5.99 -8.95 -16.13
N GLY A 109 5.74 -9.02 -14.81
CA GLY A 109 6.01 -7.95 -13.85
C GLY A 109 5.01 -6.79 -13.88
N SER A 110 3.92 -6.90 -14.63
CA SER A 110 2.95 -5.82 -14.75
C SER A 110 2.11 -5.64 -13.50
N ILE A 111 1.75 -4.39 -13.21
CA ILE A 111 0.96 -4.01 -12.05
C ILE A 111 -0.48 -3.77 -12.49
N PHE A 112 -1.43 -4.32 -11.75
CA PHE A 112 -2.86 -4.17 -11.97
C PHE A 112 -3.49 -3.41 -10.82
N VAL A 113 -4.27 -2.38 -11.16
CA VAL A 113 -5.00 -1.55 -10.20
C VAL A 113 -6.43 -1.32 -10.65
N THR A 114 -7.34 -1.24 -9.68
CA THR A 114 -8.73 -0.91 -9.96
C THR A 114 -8.91 0.57 -10.23
N LEU A 115 -9.85 0.93 -11.09
CA LEU A 115 -10.55 2.21 -11.07
C LEU A 115 -11.97 1.93 -10.58
N SER A 116 -12.21 2.12 -9.28
CA SER A 116 -13.46 1.63 -8.70
C SER A 116 -14.61 2.63 -8.81
N GLY A 117 -14.33 3.93 -8.80
CA GLY A 117 -15.37 4.97 -8.77
C GLY A 117 -16.26 4.93 -7.52
N THR A 118 -17.27 5.81 -7.48
CA THR A 118 -18.27 5.83 -6.41
C THR A 118 -19.21 4.61 -6.51
N ARG A 119 -19.83 4.18 -5.41
CA ARG A 119 -20.64 2.95 -5.41
C ARG A 119 -21.84 3.09 -6.37
N GLY A 120 -22.05 2.13 -7.26
CA GLY A 120 -23.08 2.12 -8.31
C GLY A 120 -22.68 2.85 -9.60
N GLN A 121 -21.56 3.58 -9.60
CA GLN A 121 -21.07 4.27 -10.79
C GLN A 121 -20.37 3.27 -11.71
N LYS A 122 -20.86 3.14 -12.95
CA LYS A 122 -20.10 2.51 -14.03
C LYS A 122 -19.01 3.49 -14.48
N VAL A 123 -17.78 3.02 -14.49
CA VAL A 123 -16.61 3.74 -14.98
C VAL A 123 -16.24 3.24 -16.37
N PRO A 124 -15.54 4.04 -17.19
CA PRO A 124 -15.15 3.63 -18.54
C PRO A 124 -14.12 2.49 -18.55
N VAL A 125 -13.32 2.36 -17.48
CA VAL A 125 -12.31 1.32 -17.28
C VAL A 125 -12.44 0.84 -15.84
N SER A 126 -12.52 -0.47 -15.64
CA SER A 126 -12.61 -1.10 -14.32
C SER A 126 -11.22 -1.38 -13.76
N ILE A 127 -10.29 -1.79 -14.61
CA ILE A 127 -8.93 -2.21 -14.24
C ILE A 127 -7.93 -1.62 -15.24
N TYR A 128 -6.85 -1.06 -14.72
CA TYR A 128 -5.69 -0.63 -15.51
C TYR A 128 -4.54 -1.62 -15.33
N LYS A 129 -3.79 -1.83 -16.41
CA LYS A 129 -2.49 -2.49 -16.42
C LYS A 129 -1.41 -1.42 -16.55
N ILE A 130 -0.39 -1.51 -15.72
CA ILE A 130 0.83 -0.71 -15.77
C ILE A 130 1.96 -1.68 -16.12
N SER A 131 2.51 -1.55 -17.33
CA SER A 131 3.62 -2.38 -17.79
C SER A 131 4.91 -2.09 -17.02
N PRO A 132 5.94 -2.95 -17.08
CA PRO A 132 7.23 -2.70 -16.42
C PRO A 132 7.95 -1.42 -16.85
N ASP A 133 7.64 -0.91 -18.04
CA ASP A 133 8.11 0.39 -18.56
C ASP A 133 7.24 1.58 -18.10
N ASP A 134 6.35 1.35 -17.13
CA ASP A 134 5.38 2.30 -16.56
C ASP A 134 4.31 2.79 -17.54
N THR A 135 4.14 2.13 -18.69
CA THR A 135 3.03 2.42 -19.61
C THR A 135 1.70 2.00 -19.00
N VAL A 136 0.82 2.97 -18.75
CA VAL A 136 -0.54 2.75 -18.24
C VAL A 136 -1.52 2.49 -19.39
N SER A 137 -2.24 1.38 -19.35
CA SER A 137 -3.22 1.00 -20.37
C SER A 137 -4.51 0.42 -19.77
N PRO A 138 -5.68 0.64 -20.40
CA PRO A 138 -6.92 -0.03 -19.98
C PRO A 138 -6.81 -1.55 -20.12
N PHE A 139 -7.24 -2.29 -19.09
CA PHE A 139 -7.28 -3.74 -19.11
C PHE A 139 -8.70 -4.28 -19.33
N VAL A 140 -9.64 -3.98 -18.42
CA VAL A 140 -11.04 -4.46 -18.43
C VAL A 140 -11.98 -3.30 -18.09
N SER A 141 -13.18 -3.26 -18.66
CA SER A 141 -14.19 -2.19 -18.49
C SER A 141 -15.56 -2.65 -17.97
N ASP A 142 -15.81 -3.95 -17.87
CA ASP A 142 -17.16 -4.50 -17.66
C ASP A 142 -17.44 -4.97 -16.23
N ILE A 143 -16.64 -4.54 -15.25
CA ILE A 143 -16.88 -4.80 -13.83
C ILE A 143 -17.26 -3.48 -13.14
N VAL A 144 -18.42 -3.44 -12.51
CA VAL A 144 -18.87 -2.25 -11.75
C VAL A 144 -18.26 -2.28 -10.36
N ASN A 145 -17.59 -1.21 -9.94
CA ASN A 145 -16.91 -1.12 -8.64
C ASN A 145 -16.00 -2.33 -8.28
N PRO A 146 -15.04 -2.71 -9.16
CA PRO A 146 -14.04 -3.70 -8.81
C PRO A 146 -13.26 -3.23 -7.58
N THR A 147 -12.91 -4.14 -6.68
CA THR A 147 -12.27 -3.79 -5.40
C THR A 147 -10.96 -4.53 -5.19
N GLY A 148 -11.01 -5.82 -4.83
CA GLY A 148 -9.82 -6.64 -4.61
C GLY A 148 -9.34 -7.30 -5.89
N LEU A 149 -8.03 -7.45 -6.02
CA LEU A 149 -7.35 -8.12 -7.14
C LEU A 149 -6.39 -9.17 -6.58
N ALA A 150 -6.36 -10.37 -7.16
CA ALA A 150 -5.35 -11.38 -6.86
C ALA A 150 -5.10 -12.29 -8.06
N PHE A 151 -3.84 -12.62 -8.32
CA PHE A 151 -3.47 -13.68 -9.26
C PHE A 151 -3.41 -15.02 -8.55
N ASN A 152 -3.80 -16.10 -9.23
CA ASN A 152 -3.44 -17.45 -8.83
C ASN A 152 -2.06 -17.84 -9.41
N ARG A 153 -1.62 -19.07 -9.12
CA ARG A 153 -0.34 -19.61 -9.59
C ARG A 153 -0.24 -19.67 -11.12
N GLU A 154 -1.35 -19.87 -11.81
CA GLU A 154 -1.43 -20.00 -13.25
C GLU A 154 -1.54 -18.65 -13.98
N GLY A 155 -1.39 -17.51 -13.29
CA GLY A 155 -1.48 -16.18 -13.90
C GLY A 155 -2.91 -15.73 -14.22
N THR A 156 -3.94 -16.39 -13.67
CA THR A 156 -5.34 -15.97 -13.81
C THR A 156 -5.66 -14.89 -12.77
N LEU A 157 -6.19 -13.75 -13.24
CA LEU A 157 -6.61 -12.65 -12.38
C LEU A 157 -8.02 -12.87 -11.84
N PHE A 158 -8.17 -12.79 -10.52
CA PHE A 158 -9.45 -12.79 -9.82
C PHE A 158 -9.77 -11.42 -9.25
N VAL A 159 -11.05 -11.06 -9.31
CA VAL A 159 -11.53 -9.71 -8.99
C VAL A 159 -12.82 -9.78 -8.20
N THR A 160 -12.89 -9.09 -7.07
CA THR A 160 -14.15 -8.90 -6.34
C THR A 160 -14.85 -7.63 -6.77
N SER A 161 -16.18 -7.65 -6.73
CA SER A 161 -17.00 -6.46 -6.95
C SER A 161 -17.90 -6.19 -5.75
N ARG A 162 -17.75 -5.00 -5.17
CA ARG A 162 -18.56 -4.56 -4.01
C ARG A 162 -19.97 -4.10 -4.40
N TYR A 163 -20.26 -4.03 -5.69
CA TYR A 163 -21.55 -3.59 -6.20
C TYR A 163 -22.58 -4.71 -6.11
N ASP A 164 -22.27 -5.85 -6.72
CA ASP A 164 -23.13 -7.02 -6.91
C ASP A 164 -22.70 -8.23 -6.04
N GLY A 165 -21.58 -8.15 -5.32
CA GLY A 165 -21.14 -9.22 -4.44
C GLY A 165 -20.60 -10.43 -5.20
N THR A 166 -19.98 -10.18 -6.35
CA THR A 166 -19.50 -11.23 -7.26
C THR A 166 -17.97 -11.33 -7.22
N LEU A 167 -17.48 -12.58 -7.28
CA LEU A 167 -16.10 -12.93 -7.59
C LEU A 167 -16.01 -13.27 -9.08
N TYR A 168 -15.19 -12.53 -9.81
CA TYR A 168 -14.91 -12.73 -11.22
C TYR A 168 -13.52 -13.34 -11.41
N ARG A 169 -13.35 -14.13 -12.48
CA ARG A 169 -12.05 -14.44 -13.07
C ARG A 169 -11.94 -13.75 -14.42
N ILE A 170 -10.72 -13.33 -14.77
CA ILE A 170 -10.40 -12.68 -16.02
C ILE A 170 -9.37 -13.55 -16.75
N SER A 171 -9.72 -13.99 -17.95
CA SER A 171 -8.82 -14.78 -18.78
C SER A 171 -7.68 -13.93 -19.35
N PRO A 172 -6.57 -14.55 -19.84
CA PRO A 172 -5.53 -13.82 -20.56
C PRO A 172 -6.06 -13.06 -21.80
N PHE A 173 -7.19 -13.48 -22.36
CA PHE A 173 -7.89 -12.82 -23.46
C PHE A 173 -8.88 -11.73 -22.98
N LYS A 174 -8.82 -11.35 -21.70
CA LYS A 174 -9.65 -10.31 -21.04
C LYS A 174 -11.13 -10.65 -20.95
N GLU A 175 -11.50 -11.92 -21.07
CA GLU A 175 -12.88 -12.36 -20.85
C GLU A 175 -13.20 -12.40 -19.36
N VAL A 176 -14.30 -11.78 -18.96
CA VAL A 176 -14.77 -11.76 -17.57
C VAL A 176 -15.79 -12.88 -17.38
N GLN A 177 -15.55 -13.75 -16.39
CA GLN A 177 -16.45 -14.85 -16.04
C GLN A 177 -16.76 -14.84 -14.55
N THR A 178 -18.03 -15.03 -14.20
CA THR A 178 -18.46 -15.20 -12.82
C THR A 178 -17.96 -16.54 -12.27
N VAL A 179 -17.29 -16.48 -11.12
CA VAL A 179 -16.84 -17.66 -10.37
C VAL A 179 -17.82 -17.96 -9.24
N ALA A 180 -18.17 -16.94 -8.45
CA ALA A 180 -19.10 -17.06 -7.33
C ALA A 180 -19.89 -15.76 -7.16
N SER A 181 -21.12 -15.89 -6.68
CA SER A 181 -22.02 -14.77 -6.36
C SER A 181 -22.49 -14.86 -4.90
N ASP A 182 -23.34 -13.91 -4.49
CA ASP A 182 -23.92 -13.85 -3.14
C ASP A 182 -22.88 -13.68 -2.01
N LEU A 183 -21.76 -12.99 -2.30
CA LEU A 183 -20.67 -12.74 -1.33
C LEU A 183 -20.85 -11.42 -0.56
N GLY A 184 -22.09 -10.92 -0.44
CA GLY A 184 -22.41 -9.67 0.25
C GLY A 184 -21.77 -8.44 -0.39
N VAL A 185 -21.10 -7.61 0.39
CA VAL A 185 -20.29 -6.49 -0.10
C VAL A 185 -18.84 -6.94 -0.21
N ALA A 186 -18.56 -7.74 -1.24
CA ALA A 186 -17.26 -8.34 -1.50
C ALA A 186 -16.18 -7.29 -1.78
N THR A 187 -15.10 -7.32 -1.00
CA THR A 187 -14.01 -6.34 -1.11
C THR A 187 -12.63 -7.00 -1.13
N GLY A 188 -12.10 -7.45 0.00
CA GLY A 188 -10.78 -8.05 0.03
C GLY A 188 -10.76 -9.44 -0.60
N ILE A 189 -9.63 -9.83 -1.18
CA ILE A 189 -9.39 -11.12 -1.80
C ILE A 189 -7.98 -11.61 -1.46
N ALA A 190 -7.83 -12.92 -1.21
CA ALA A 190 -6.54 -13.60 -1.16
C ALA A 190 -6.70 -15.03 -1.67
N ILE A 191 -5.63 -15.63 -2.20
CA ILE A 191 -5.63 -17.01 -2.71
C ILE A 191 -4.56 -17.79 -1.95
N ASP A 192 -4.91 -18.97 -1.45
CA ASP A 192 -3.96 -19.84 -0.74
C ASP A 192 -3.11 -20.67 -1.70
N LYS A 193 -2.11 -21.37 -1.15
CA LYS A 193 -1.19 -22.25 -1.93
C LYS A 193 -1.89 -23.40 -2.65
N GLN A 194 -3.10 -23.76 -2.23
CA GLN A 194 -3.92 -24.80 -2.83
C GLN A 194 -4.92 -24.24 -3.85
N GLY A 195 -4.92 -22.94 -4.13
CA GLY A 195 -5.82 -22.30 -5.08
C GLY A 195 -7.21 -21.97 -4.52
N ASN A 196 -7.46 -22.13 -3.21
CA ASN A 196 -8.73 -21.67 -2.64
C ASN A 196 -8.73 -20.15 -2.53
N ILE A 197 -9.87 -19.55 -2.81
CA ILE A 197 -10.03 -18.09 -2.81
C ILE A 197 -10.77 -17.68 -1.55
N TYR A 198 -10.30 -16.62 -0.90
CA TYR A 198 -10.89 -16.08 0.32
C TYR A 198 -11.37 -14.66 0.03
N VAL A 199 -12.62 -14.38 0.37
CA VAL A 199 -13.27 -13.09 0.07
C VAL A 199 -13.81 -12.47 1.35
N GLY A 200 -13.45 -11.20 1.59
CA GLY A 200 -13.94 -10.42 2.72
C GLY A 200 -15.18 -9.61 2.36
N ASP A 201 -16.26 -9.82 3.10
CA ASP A 201 -17.48 -9.03 3.07
C ASP A 201 -17.46 -7.98 4.18
N ARG A 202 -17.86 -6.75 3.87
CA ARG A 202 -17.94 -5.63 4.83
C ARG A 202 -18.89 -5.87 5.99
N SER A 203 -19.79 -6.85 5.90
CA SER A 203 -20.63 -7.28 7.03
C SER A 203 -19.84 -7.98 8.14
N GLY A 204 -18.57 -8.34 7.92
CA GLY A 204 -17.76 -9.10 8.87
C GLY A 204 -17.43 -10.51 8.41
N THR A 205 -18.09 -11.02 7.38
CA THR A 205 -17.93 -12.42 6.94
C THR A 205 -16.70 -12.60 6.05
N ILE A 206 -15.90 -13.63 6.34
CA ILE A 206 -14.85 -14.12 5.45
C ILE A 206 -15.38 -15.39 4.79
N PHE A 207 -15.54 -15.37 3.48
CA PHE A 207 -15.92 -16.53 2.69
C PHE A 207 -14.68 -17.27 2.20
N ARG A 208 -14.78 -18.60 2.11
CA ARG A 208 -13.90 -19.46 1.31
C ARG A 208 -14.65 -19.95 0.10
N VAL A 209 -14.07 -19.79 -1.08
CA VAL A 209 -14.57 -20.20 -2.39
C VAL A 209 -13.63 -21.25 -2.97
N ASN A 210 -14.17 -22.40 -3.38
CA ASN A 210 -13.40 -23.47 -4.00
C ASN A 210 -13.23 -23.26 -5.52
N GLU A 211 -12.49 -24.15 -6.18
CA GLU A 211 -12.19 -24.04 -7.63
C GLU A 211 -13.43 -24.10 -8.54
N ILE A 212 -14.52 -24.71 -8.08
CA ILE A 212 -15.79 -24.80 -8.83
C ILE A 212 -16.76 -23.66 -8.50
N GLY A 213 -16.35 -22.71 -7.65
CA GLY A 213 -17.14 -21.51 -7.34
C GLY A 213 -18.12 -21.65 -6.17
N GLU A 214 -18.12 -22.77 -5.44
CA GLU A 214 -18.93 -22.90 -4.23
C GLU A 214 -18.34 -22.06 -3.10
N SER A 215 -19.15 -21.18 -2.52
CA SER A 215 -18.78 -20.32 -1.40
C SER A 215 -19.34 -20.85 -0.07
N ARG A 216 -18.55 -20.72 1.00
CA ARG A 216 -18.99 -20.99 2.37
C ARG A 216 -18.36 -20.01 3.36
N PRO A 217 -19.06 -19.58 4.42
CA PRO A 217 -18.45 -18.81 5.49
C PRO A 217 -17.33 -19.62 6.16
N LEU A 218 -16.19 -18.98 6.38
CA LEU A 218 -15.05 -19.53 7.12
C LEU A 218 -14.98 -18.95 8.53
N ALA A 219 -15.09 -17.63 8.63
CA ALA A 219 -14.90 -16.88 9.87
C ALA A 219 -15.73 -15.59 9.84
N SER A 220 -15.88 -14.97 11.01
CA SER A 220 -16.52 -13.67 11.16
C SER A 220 -15.68 -12.76 12.07
N ILE A 221 -15.52 -11.52 11.64
CA ILE A 221 -14.93 -10.42 12.42
C ILE A 221 -15.91 -9.25 12.47
N GLU A 222 -15.50 -8.13 13.06
CA GLU A 222 -16.33 -6.94 13.16
C GLU A 222 -16.69 -6.35 11.77
N PRO A 223 -17.93 -5.88 11.56
CA PRO A 223 -18.31 -5.17 10.33
C PRO A 223 -17.45 -3.91 10.10
N SER A 224 -17.19 -3.56 8.84
CA SER A 224 -16.36 -2.40 8.48
C SER A 224 -17.11 -1.34 7.69
N VAL A 225 -16.78 -0.08 8.00
CA VAL A 225 -17.20 1.10 7.23
C VAL A 225 -16.37 1.30 5.95
N ALA A 226 -15.33 0.49 5.73
CA ALA A 226 -14.46 0.50 4.55
C ALA A 226 -14.28 -0.91 3.96
N ALA A 227 -13.40 -1.05 2.96
CA ALA A 227 -13.04 -2.33 2.36
C ALA A 227 -12.21 -3.19 3.31
N PHE A 228 -12.46 -4.49 3.30
CA PHE A 228 -11.56 -5.47 3.89
C PHE A 228 -10.33 -5.66 3.00
N HIS A 229 -9.19 -5.97 3.59
CA HIS A 229 -8.00 -6.42 2.86
C HIS A 229 -7.50 -7.73 3.45
N LEU A 230 -7.01 -8.61 2.59
CA LEU A 230 -6.67 -9.99 2.92
C LEU A 230 -5.27 -10.29 2.34
N ALA A 231 -4.44 -10.99 3.10
CA ALA A 231 -3.19 -11.56 2.60
C ALA A 231 -2.80 -12.81 3.40
N PHE A 232 -2.17 -13.79 2.74
CA PHE A 232 -1.60 -14.95 3.43
C PHE A 232 -0.19 -14.63 3.94
N GLY A 233 0.08 -15.00 5.20
CA GLY A 233 1.42 -14.96 5.76
C GLY A 233 2.27 -16.17 5.36
N PRO A 234 3.58 -16.16 5.65
CA PRO A 234 4.47 -17.31 5.42
C PRO A 234 4.11 -18.58 6.19
N ASP A 235 3.39 -18.43 7.30
CA ASP A 235 2.88 -19.52 8.12
C ASP A 235 1.61 -20.19 7.55
N GLY A 236 1.05 -19.64 6.47
CA GLY A 236 -0.14 -20.16 5.82
C GLY A 236 -1.46 -19.68 6.42
N ASP A 237 -1.42 -18.79 7.42
CA ASP A 237 -2.61 -18.19 8.01
C ASP A 237 -3.03 -16.94 7.23
N LEU A 238 -4.34 -16.67 7.24
CA LEU A 238 -4.94 -15.52 6.58
C LEU A 238 -4.96 -14.31 7.52
N PHE A 239 -4.41 -13.19 7.06
CA PHE A 239 -4.44 -11.93 7.78
C PHE A 239 -5.45 -10.97 7.17
N VAL A 240 -6.23 -10.31 8.02
CA VAL A 240 -7.36 -9.49 7.61
C VAL A 240 -7.34 -8.14 8.32
N THR A 241 -7.50 -7.08 7.54
CA THR A 241 -7.85 -5.74 8.04
C THR A 241 -9.24 -5.37 7.56
N GLY A 242 -10.00 -4.69 8.41
CA GLY A 242 -11.32 -4.18 8.10
C GLY A 242 -11.58 -2.95 8.97
N PRO A 243 -11.10 -1.76 8.58
CA PRO A 243 -11.06 -0.64 9.49
C PRO A 243 -12.46 -0.14 9.81
N THR A 244 -12.75 0.07 11.09
CA THR A 244 -13.99 0.63 11.59
C THR A 244 -13.86 2.16 11.70
N VAL A 245 -14.55 2.77 12.67
CA VAL A 245 -14.37 4.17 13.06
C VAL A 245 -13.42 4.34 14.24
N SER A 246 -12.82 3.24 14.72
CA SER A 246 -11.90 3.23 15.85
C SER A 246 -10.54 3.82 15.47
N SER A 247 -9.89 4.47 16.44
CA SER A 247 -8.49 4.89 16.34
C SER A 247 -7.50 3.80 16.81
N HIS A 248 -8.02 2.66 17.27
CA HIS A 248 -7.25 1.55 17.81
C HIS A 248 -7.71 0.22 17.18
N GLU A 249 -7.48 0.11 15.88
CA GLU A 249 -7.91 -1.00 15.03
C GLU A 249 -7.00 -2.22 15.17
N THR A 250 -7.51 -3.36 14.69
CA THR A 250 -6.87 -4.66 14.81
C THR A 250 -6.55 -5.24 13.43
N VAL A 251 -5.38 -5.86 13.31
CA VAL A 251 -5.11 -6.87 12.28
C VAL A 251 -5.48 -8.24 12.84
N TYR A 252 -6.41 -8.92 12.18
CA TYR A 252 -6.84 -10.27 12.57
C TYR A 252 -5.99 -11.32 11.85
N LYS A 253 -5.81 -12.45 12.51
CA LYS A 253 -5.18 -13.66 11.97
C LYS A 253 -6.18 -14.80 12.07
N ILE A 254 -6.39 -15.51 10.97
CA ILE A 254 -7.41 -16.54 10.81
C ILE A 254 -6.72 -17.79 10.31
N ASP A 255 -6.83 -18.88 11.06
CA ASP A 255 -6.26 -20.16 10.64
C ASP A 255 -7.15 -20.90 9.62
N ALA A 256 -6.64 -22.01 9.08
CA ALA A 256 -7.35 -22.82 8.10
C ALA A 256 -8.70 -23.40 8.59
N MET A 257 -8.92 -23.44 9.91
CA MET A 257 -10.17 -23.88 10.53
C MET A 257 -11.15 -22.72 10.77
N GLY A 258 -10.73 -21.47 10.53
CA GLY A 258 -11.53 -20.28 10.76
C GLY A 258 -11.40 -19.71 12.18
N ASN A 259 -10.44 -20.17 12.99
CA ASN A 259 -10.24 -19.59 14.31
C ASN A 259 -9.60 -18.21 14.18
N VAL A 260 -10.28 -17.20 14.74
CA VAL A 260 -9.84 -15.80 14.70
C VAL A 260 -9.02 -15.45 15.93
N LYS A 261 -7.86 -14.83 15.73
CA LYS A 261 -7.03 -14.22 16.77
C LYS A 261 -6.65 -12.80 16.38
N LYS A 262 -6.34 -11.96 17.36
CA LYS A 262 -5.73 -10.65 17.12
C LYS A 262 -4.23 -10.86 16.91
N PHE A 263 -3.69 -10.34 15.81
CA PHE A 263 -2.25 -10.36 15.54
C PHE A 263 -1.59 -9.08 16.05
N PHE A 264 -2.15 -7.93 15.69
CA PHE A 264 -1.62 -6.62 16.06
C PHE A 264 -2.76 -5.63 16.32
N THR A 265 -2.57 -4.73 17.29
CA THR A 265 -3.56 -3.71 17.66
C THR A 265 -2.92 -2.33 17.79
N GLY A 266 -3.69 -1.28 17.57
CA GLY A 266 -3.25 0.11 17.74
C GLY A 266 -2.89 0.82 16.45
N LEU A 267 -3.36 0.29 15.33
CA LEU A 267 -3.33 0.99 14.04
C LEU A 267 -4.54 1.91 13.93
N GLY A 268 -4.35 3.07 13.31
CA GLY A 268 -5.44 3.90 12.83
C GLY A 268 -5.75 3.55 11.37
N ARG A 269 -6.98 3.11 11.10
CA ARG A 269 -7.49 2.81 9.74
C ARG A 269 -6.55 1.92 8.90
N PRO A 270 -6.18 0.71 9.37
CA PRO A 270 -5.37 -0.22 8.58
C PRO A 270 -6.14 -0.67 7.34
N GLN A 271 -5.48 -0.67 6.19
CA GLN A 271 -6.04 -1.02 4.89
C GLN A 271 -5.21 -2.17 4.29
N GLY A 272 -4.73 -2.01 3.07
CA GLY A 272 -3.96 -3.02 2.37
C GLY A 272 -2.74 -3.49 3.15
N LEU A 273 -2.46 -4.80 3.06
CA LEU A 273 -1.34 -5.45 3.71
C LEU A 273 -0.62 -6.43 2.79
N ALA A 274 0.68 -6.62 3.00
CA ALA A 274 1.51 -7.63 2.35
C ALA A 274 2.61 -8.11 3.32
N PHE A 275 3.32 -9.17 2.95
CA PHE A 275 4.44 -9.70 3.74
C PHE A 275 5.74 -9.64 2.94
N ASP A 276 6.86 -9.45 3.63
CA ASP A 276 8.19 -9.74 3.07
C ASP A 276 8.57 -11.22 3.27
N ALA A 277 9.64 -11.65 2.61
CA ALA A 277 10.13 -13.03 2.66
C ALA A 277 10.59 -13.46 4.07
N GLU A 278 10.92 -12.51 4.94
CA GLU A 278 11.28 -12.72 6.35
C GLU A 278 10.05 -12.85 7.26
N GLY A 279 8.85 -12.58 6.75
CA GLY A 279 7.57 -12.68 7.44
C GLY A 279 7.16 -11.45 8.24
N ASN A 280 7.81 -10.31 8.03
CA ASN A 280 7.30 -9.03 8.51
C ASN A 280 6.09 -8.62 7.68
N MET A 281 5.07 -8.09 8.36
CA MET A 281 3.88 -7.54 7.73
C MET A 281 4.11 -6.06 7.42
N PHE A 282 3.66 -5.63 6.26
CA PHE A 282 3.58 -4.23 5.88
C PHE A 282 2.12 -3.87 5.67
N VAL A 283 1.65 -2.82 6.31
CA VAL A 283 0.24 -2.40 6.28
C VAL A 283 0.11 -0.90 6.07
N ALA A 284 -0.73 -0.49 5.12
CA ALA A 284 -1.09 0.90 4.94
C ALA A 284 -1.97 1.34 6.12
N ALA A 285 -1.46 2.22 6.99
CA ALA A 285 -2.13 2.62 8.22
C ALA A 285 -1.60 3.96 8.77
N SER A 286 -2.25 4.43 9.83
CA SER A 286 -1.66 5.39 10.77
C SER A 286 -1.12 4.66 11.98
N TYR A 287 0.07 5.03 12.46
CA TYR A 287 0.65 4.50 13.70
C TYR A 287 1.20 5.65 14.53
N HIS A 288 0.69 5.80 15.76
CA HIS A 288 0.99 6.94 16.65
C HIS A 288 0.82 8.32 15.99
N GLY A 289 -0.17 8.44 15.09
CA GLY A 289 -0.47 9.68 14.36
C GLY A 289 0.31 9.87 13.06
N HIS A 290 1.25 8.98 12.74
CA HIS A 290 2.04 9.02 11.51
C HIS A 290 1.43 8.10 10.45
N ARG A 291 1.12 8.66 9.28
CA ARG A 291 0.48 7.94 8.16
C ARG A 291 1.51 7.41 7.18
N GLY A 292 1.32 6.17 6.74
CA GLY A 292 2.23 5.53 5.80
C GLY A 292 2.07 4.02 5.72
N ILE A 293 3.15 3.36 5.32
CA ILE A 293 3.29 1.91 5.46
C ILE A 293 3.96 1.61 6.79
N VAL A 294 3.27 0.84 7.63
CA VAL A 294 3.76 0.36 8.91
C VAL A 294 4.34 -1.04 8.70
N ARG A 295 5.61 -1.24 9.05
CA ARG A 295 6.22 -2.56 9.15
C ARG A 295 5.99 -3.11 10.55
N ILE A 296 5.46 -4.32 10.66
CA ILE A 296 5.22 -5.06 11.90
C ILE A 296 6.08 -6.33 11.85
N SER A 297 6.85 -6.60 12.91
CA SER A 297 7.69 -7.79 12.97
C SER A 297 6.87 -9.08 12.90
N ALA A 298 7.47 -10.18 12.43
CA ALA A 298 6.80 -11.47 12.29
C ALA A 298 6.13 -11.99 13.58
N ASP A 299 6.67 -11.63 14.75
CA ASP A 299 6.11 -11.96 16.08
C ASP A 299 5.05 -10.96 16.59
N GLY A 300 4.75 -9.92 15.82
CA GLY A 300 3.80 -8.87 16.16
C GLY A 300 4.25 -7.90 17.25
N GLN A 301 5.51 -7.96 17.71
CA GLN A 301 5.96 -7.21 18.90
C GLN A 301 6.51 -5.82 18.61
N LYS A 302 6.99 -5.57 17.39
CA LYS A 302 7.56 -4.28 16.98
C LYS A 302 6.81 -3.74 15.78
N ALA A 303 6.59 -2.44 15.76
CA ALA A 303 6.00 -1.75 14.63
C ALA A 303 6.64 -0.37 14.43
N GLU A 304 6.82 0.02 13.17
CA GLU A 304 7.35 1.33 12.80
C GLU A 304 6.84 1.76 11.43
N VAL A 305 6.75 3.08 11.19
CA VAL A 305 6.44 3.61 9.86
C VAL A 305 7.72 3.60 9.02
N VAL A 306 7.71 2.89 7.90
CA VAL A 306 8.88 2.72 7.01
C VAL A 306 8.78 3.51 5.71
N VAL A 307 7.55 3.86 5.29
CA VAL A 307 7.28 4.72 4.13
C VAL A 307 6.23 5.74 4.54
N SER A 308 6.48 7.04 4.37
CA SER A 308 5.45 8.06 4.63
C SER A 308 4.58 8.30 3.40
N GLY A 309 3.29 8.60 3.64
CA GLY A 309 2.35 8.96 2.58
C GLY A 309 1.00 9.37 3.15
N ALA A 310 0.37 10.39 2.58
CA ALA A 310 -0.81 11.01 3.18
C ALA A 310 -2.09 10.16 3.08
N THR A 311 -2.24 9.43 1.97
CA THR A 311 -3.50 8.79 1.54
C THR A 311 -3.28 7.38 0.98
N LEU A 312 -2.31 6.64 1.52
CA LEU A 312 -2.04 5.26 1.11
C LEU A 312 -3.21 4.34 1.43
N VAL A 313 -3.48 3.43 0.50
CA VAL A 313 -4.59 2.46 0.53
C VAL A 313 -4.07 1.04 0.57
N GLY A 314 -3.08 0.71 -0.25
CA GLY A 314 -2.55 -0.65 -0.31
C GLY A 314 -1.15 -0.71 -0.88
N LEU A 315 -0.62 -1.93 -0.91
CA LEU A 315 0.74 -2.21 -1.35
C LEU A 315 0.90 -3.63 -1.90
N ALA A 316 1.93 -3.83 -2.69
CA ALA A 316 2.46 -5.14 -3.07
C ALA A 316 3.98 -5.03 -3.27
N PHE A 317 4.65 -6.17 -3.43
CA PHE A 317 6.07 -6.23 -3.75
C PHE A 317 6.24 -6.84 -5.14
N ASP A 318 7.10 -6.24 -5.96
CA ASP A 318 7.50 -6.82 -7.24
C ASP A 318 8.72 -7.75 -7.10
N ASP A 319 9.07 -8.43 -8.18
CA ASP A 319 10.19 -9.37 -8.21
C ASP A 319 11.57 -8.67 -8.31
N HIS A 320 11.60 -7.34 -8.29
CA HIS A 320 12.79 -6.50 -8.31
C HIS A 320 13.05 -5.81 -6.97
N GLU A 321 12.49 -6.37 -5.89
CA GLU A 321 12.64 -5.87 -4.51
C GLU A 321 12.11 -4.43 -4.32
N ASN A 322 11.18 -4.00 -5.18
CA ASN A 322 10.46 -2.76 -5.00
C ASN A 322 9.17 -3.00 -4.21
N MET A 323 8.79 -2.00 -3.42
CA MET A 323 7.43 -1.87 -2.91
C MET A 323 6.63 -1.00 -3.86
N ILE A 324 5.53 -1.54 -4.37
CA ILE A 324 4.49 -0.79 -5.07
C ILE A 324 3.47 -0.34 -4.04
N VAL A 325 3.28 0.97 -3.90
CA VAL A 325 2.25 1.52 -3.01
C VAL A 325 1.21 2.26 -3.83
N VAL A 326 -0.06 2.15 -3.41
CA VAL A 326 -1.17 2.84 -4.06
C VAL A 326 -1.83 3.80 -3.08
N GLY A 327 -2.06 5.02 -3.53
CA GLY A 327 -2.91 6.01 -2.85
C GLY A 327 -4.35 5.95 -3.36
N THR A 328 -5.14 6.99 -3.11
CA THR A 328 -6.51 7.06 -3.65
C THR A 328 -6.58 7.42 -5.13
N GLN A 329 -5.50 7.95 -5.71
CA GLN A 329 -5.44 8.43 -7.09
C GLN A 329 -4.21 7.96 -7.88
N ARG A 330 -3.20 7.43 -7.19
CA ARG A 330 -1.83 7.32 -7.70
C ARG A 330 -1.20 5.99 -7.34
N VAL A 331 -0.24 5.58 -8.14
CA VAL A 331 0.62 4.41 -7.90
C VAL A 331 2.07 4.88 -7.88
N TYR A 332 2.83 4.40 -6.90
CA TYR A 332 4.24 4.70 -6.75
C TYR A 332 5.06 3.42 -6.66
N ARG A 333 6.29 3.45 -7.18
CA ARG A 333 7.31 2.41 -7.02
C ARG A 333 8.41 2.93 -6.10
N LEU A 334 8.79 2.14 -5.09
CA LEU A 334 9.89 2.45 -4.17
C LEU A 334 10.92 1.31 -4.17
N PRO A 335 12.17 1.55 -4.60
CA PRO A 335 13.24 0.56 -4.59
C PRO A 335 13.83 0.39 -3.18
N LEU A 336 13.09 -0.31 -2.31
CA LEU A 336 13.46 -0.48 -0.90
C LEU A 336 14.43 -1.65 -0.66
N GLY A 337 14.68 -2.51 -1.66
CA GLY A 337 15.48 -3.72 -1.48
C GLY A 337 14.78 -4.74 -0.57
N ILE A 338 13.44 -4.78 -0.61
CA ILE A 338 12.63 -5.68 0.20
C ILE A 338 12.06 -6.75 -0.71
N LYS A 339 12.46 -8.00 -0.47
CA LYS A 339 11.90 -9.14 -1.17
C LYS A 339 10.52 -9.48 -0.61
N GLY A 340 9.49 -9.41 -1.45
CA GLY A 340 8.14 -9.80 -1.08
C GLY A 340 8.00 -11.29 -0.77
N TYR A 341 7.10 -11.63 0.14
CA TYR A 341 6.64 -13.01 0.29
C TYR A 341 5.75 -13.38 -0.89
N SER A 342 6.08 -14.52 -1.50
CA SER A 342 5.25 -15.14 -2.50
C SER A 342 4.47 -16.31 -1.91
N VAL A 343 3.15 -16.31 -2.11
CA VAL A 343 2.32 -17.50 -1.83
C VAL A 343 2.69 -18.67 -2.75
N PHE A 344 2.98 -18.42 -4.04
CA PHE A 344 3.24 -19.45 -5.07
C PHE A 344 4.71 -19.59 -5.46
#